data_AF-A0A956BQD6-F1
#
_entry.id   AF-A0A956BQD6-F1
#
_cell.length_a   1.000
_cell.length_b   1.000
_cell.length_c   1.000
_cell.angle_alpha   90.00
_cell.angle_beta   90.00
_cell.angle_gamma   90.00
#
_symmetry.space_group_name_H-M   'P 1'
#
loop_
_entity.id
_entity.type
_entity.pdbx_description
1 polymer ?
#
loop_
_entity_poly.entity_id
_entity_poly.type
_entity_poly.pdbx_seq_one_letter_code
_entity_poly.pdbx_strand_id
1 'polypeptide(L)'
;PACTRDQLTAALRGLEDRGYLTFRPADRTGGVELLRPHEALVLDEAGMKARRGREYAKLDRMVAYASASCRRRYIVEYFGEVAPFERCGTCDACRAGVDTVLAPRALTPDEVEVVRKLLACLARMERHTSQVGWSTDLLVKTALGSQEAKVVQLGFVGLSTHGILGTEAKRPWTARELTDLVRALVDAGCLDETYATRRISGKDRTYRQLGVSARGWEVLRGGGEELILAFPHAHKLVARRPTASAGPEVPSELLALLREVRAQLCREADVPAYVVASNRTLEDMARLRPLTRKAMLGVHGMGEVRCSRYGSPFLDAIRSWAQGA
;
A
#
# COMPACT_ATOMS: atom_id res chain seq x y z
N PRO A 1 10.47 21.05 -20.10
CA PRO A 1 10.43 21.16 -18.62
C PRO A 1 11.62 22.01 -18.18
N ALA A 2 11.38 23.05 -17.37
CA ALA A 2 12.48 23.84 -16.83
C ALA A 2 13.29 22.98 -15.86
N CYS A 3 14.61 22.93 -16.06
CA CYS A 3 15.54 22.22 -15.17
C CYS A 3 15.48 22.87 -13.78
N THR A 4 15.27 22.09 -12.72
CA THR A 4 15.26 22.64 -11.35
C THR A 4 16.68 22.98 -10.92
N ARG A 5 16.83 23.92 -9.97
CA ARG A 5 18.15 24.31 -9.43
C ARG A 5 18.95 23.11 -8.92
N ASP A 6 18.28 22.15 -8.29
CA ASP A 6 18.92 20.94 -7.77
C ASP A 6 19.39 20.00 -8.87
N GLN A 7 18.60 19.85 -9.94
CA GLN A 7 18.99 19.09 -11.13
C GLN A 7 20.20 19.72 -11.81
N LEU A 8 20.23 21.05 -11.91
CA LEU A 8 21.33 21.81 -12.49
C LEU A 8 22.60 21.69 -11.64
N THR A 9 22.47 21.78 -10.32
CA THR A 9 23.59 21.63 -9.38
C THR A 9 24.17 20.21 -9.41
N ALA A 10 23.31 19.19 -9.46
CA ALA A 10 23.73 17.80 -9.57
C ALA A 10 24.43 17.50 -10.92
N ALA A 11 23.95 18.10 -12.01
CA ALA A 11 24.57 17.97 -13.32
C ALA A 11 25.95 18.63 -13.36
N LEU A 12 26.10 19.85 -12.81
CA LEU A 12 27.37 20.56 -12.74
C LEU A 12 28.43 19.78 -11.94
N ARG A 13 28.06 19.24 -10.77
CA ARG A 13 28.96 18.36 -9.99
C ARG A 13 29.36 17.11 -10.76
N GLY A 14 28.40 16.48 -11.45
CA GLY A 14 28.69 15.29 -12.26
C GLY A 14 29.63 15.56 -13.44
N LEU A 15 29.64 16.78 -13.97
CA LEU A 15 30.58 17.23 -15.02
C LEU A 15 31.96 17.59 -14.44
N GLU A 16 31.99 18.17 -13.24
CA GLU A 16 33.22 18.45 -12.50
C GLU A 16 33.96 17.16 -12.11
N ASP A 17 33.24 16.18 -11.54
CA ASP A 17 33.80 14.86 -11.17
C ASP A 17 34.40 14.11 -12.38
N ARG A 18 33.89 14.39 -13.58
CA ARG A 18 34.35 13.80 -14.85
C ARG A 18 35.40 14.65 -15.56
N GLY A 19 35.80 15.79 -14.99
CA GLY A 19 36.83 16.67 -15.53
C GLY A 19 36.41 17.48 -16.76
N TYR A 20 35.10 17.63 -17.01
CA TYR A 20 34.59 18.43 -18.12
C TYR A 20 34.51 19.94 -17.79
N LEU A 21 34.37 20.28 -16.51
CA LEU A 21 34.35 21.67 -16.05
C LEU A 21 35.01 21.81 -14.68
N THR A 22 35.34 23.03 -14.29
CA THR A 22 35.61 23.38 -12.89
C THR A 22 34.62 24.42 -12.43
N PHE A 23 34.09 24.26 -11.22
CA PHE A 23 33.26 25.27 -10.59
C PHE A 23 34.10 26.05 -9.58
N ARG A 24 34.46 27.29 -9.92
CA ARG A 24 35.13 28.20 -8.98
C ARG A 24 34.09 29.00 -8.20
N PRO A 25 33.98 28.82 -6.86
CA PRO A 25 33.09 29.65 -6.04
C PRO A 25 33.55 31.12 -6.06
N ALA A 26 32.59 32.01 -5.77
CA ALA A 26 32.60 33.38 -6.28
C ALA A 26 33.49 34.36 -5.49
N ASP A 27 34.64 34.69 -6.10
CA ASP A 27 35.41 35.87 -5.78
C ASP A 27 35.45 36.76 -7.05
N ARG A 28 34.44 37.62 -7.19
CA ARG A 28 34.26 38.71 -8.19
C ARG A 28 34.16 38.38 -9.70
N THR A 29 34.57 37.21 -10.17
CA THR A 29 34.23 36.71 -11.52
C THR A 29 33.84 35.24 -11.46
N GLY A 30 32.75 34.94 -10.76
CA GLY A 30 32.20 33.58 -10.71
C GLY A 30 31.87 33.11 -12.13
N GLY A 31 32.46 31.97 -12.53
CA GLY A 31 32.31 31.42 -13.87
C GLY A 31 32.47 29.91 -13.86
N VAL A 32 31.72 29.25 -14.74
CA VAL A 32 31.93 27.83 -15.06
C VAL A 32 32.94 27.80 -16.20
N GLU A 33 34.13 27.29 -15.93
CA GLU A 33 35.15 27.12 -16.97
C GLU A 33 35.04 25.71 -17.53
N LEU A 34 34.67 25.61 -18.82
CA LEU A 34 34.65 24.34 -19.52
C LEU A 34 36.09 23.97 -19.86
N LEU A 35 36.60 22.90 -19.25
CA LEU A 35 37.99 22.46 -19.47
C LEU A 35 38.17 21.81 -20.84
N ARG A 36 37.08 21.29 -21.42
CA ARG A 36 37.10 20.51 -22.67
C ARG A 36 35.97 20.94 -23.62
N PRO A 37 36.00 22.18 -24.14
CA PRO A 37 34.89 22.77 -24.92
C PRO A 37 34.63 22.09 -26.27
N HIS A 38 35.61 21.38 -26.81
CA HIS A 38 35.52 20.68 -28.10
C HIS A 38 35.33 19.17 -27.96
N GLU A 39 35.36 18.61 -26.75
CA GLU A 39 35.16 17.18 -26.54
C GLU A 39 33.68 16.86 -26.39
N ALA A 40 33.19 15.87 -27.14
CA ALA A 40 31.82 15.43 -27.01
C ALA A 40 31.59 14.87 -25.60
N LEU A 41 30.53 15.36 -24.95
CA LEU A 41 30.08 14.81 -23.67
C LEU A 41 29.65 13.36 -23.86
N VAL A 42 30.46 12.42 -23.37
CA VAL A 42 30.12 11.00 -23.39
C VAL A 42 29.13 10.75 -22.26
N LEU A 43 27.85 10.78 -22.60
CA LEU A 43 26.79 10.44 -21.68
C LEU A 43 26.68 8.92 -21.59
N ASP A 44 26.83 8.37 -20.38
CA ASP A 44 26.55 6.96 -20.11
C ASP A 44 25.03 6.71 -20.13
N GLU A 45 24.47 6.63 -21.33
CA GLU A 45 23.04 6.40 -21.55
C GLU A 45 22.56 5.10 -20.91
N ALA A 46 23.40 4.05 -20.96
CA ALA A 46 23.11 2.75 -20.37
C ALA A 46 23.01 2.85 -18.84
N GLY A 47 23.98 3.50 -18.18
CA GLY A 47 23.97 3.73 -16.74
C GLY A 47 22.85 4.65 -16.29
N MET A 48 22.54 5.70 -17.06
CA MET A 48 21.39 6.58 -16.79
C MET A 48 20.06 5.81 -16.89
N LYS A 49 19.91 4.94 -17.90
CA LYS A 49 18.73 4.07 -18.05
C LYS A 49 18.62 3.08 -16.89
N ALA A 50 19.72 2.43 -16.51
CA ALA A 50 19.75 1.49 -15.39
C ALA A 50 19.41 2.18 -14.04
N ARG A 51 19.98 3.37 -13.79
CA ARG A 51 19.65 4.17 -12.60
C ARG A 51 18.17 4.54 -12.58
N ARG A 52 17.63 5.00 -13.72
CA ARG A 52 16.21 5.32 -13.85
C ARG A 52 15.32 4.12 -13.53
N GLY A 53 15.66 2.93 -14.01
CA GLY A 53 14.96 1.68 -13.67
C GLY A 53 14.94 1.41 -12.17
N ARG A 54 16.08 1.58 -11.47
CA ARG A 54 16.14 1.42 -10.00
C ARG A 54 15.27 2.44 -9.25
N GLU A 55 15.21 3.69 -9.71
CA GLU A 55 14.37 4.71 -9.08
C GLU A 55 12.87 4.44 -9.30
N TYR A 56 12.47 3.98 -10.48
CA TYR A 56 11.09 3.53 -10.71
C TYR A 56 10.73 2.31 -9.86
N ALA A 57 11.63 1.34 -9.70
CA ALA A 57 11.40 0.20 -8.82
C ALA A 57 11.19 0.63 -7.35
N LYS A 58 11.91 1.66 -6.87
CA LYS A 58 11.65 2.24 -5.53
C LYS A 58 10.28 2.90 -5.45
N LEU A 59 9.87 3.62 -6.49
CA LEU A 59 8.54 4.22 -6.56
C LEU A 59 7.44 3.14 -6.53
N ASP A 60 7.61 2.07 -7.29
CA ASP A 60 6.68 0.94 -7.30
C ASP A 60 6.56 0.28 -5.92
N ARG A 61 7.66 0.12 -5.18
CA ARG A 61 7.62 -0.32 -3.76
C ARG A 61 6.85 0.65 -2.86
N MET A 62 6.90 1.95 -3.15
CA MET A 62 6.19 2.95 -2.36
C MET A 62 4.69 2.93 -2.65
N VAL A 63 4.31 2.68 -3.90
CA VAL A 63 2.93 2.42 -4.31
C VAL A 63 2.41 1.14 -3.64
N ALA A 64 3.20 0.07 -3.64
CA ALA A 64 2.84 -1.20 -3.01
C ALA A 64 2.62 -1.05 -1.48
N TYR A 65 3.45 -0.26 -0.79
CA TYR A 65 3.22 0.08 0.62
C TYR A 65 1.85 0.75 0.84
N ALA A 66 1.47 1.70 -0.01
CA ALA A 66 0.20 2.42 0.10
C ALA A 66 -1.03 1.52 -0.15
N SER A 67 -0.86 0.43 -0.89
CA SER A 67 -1.90 -0.59 -1.13
C SER A 67 -1.82 -1.82 -0.23
N ALA A 68 -0.77 -1.96 0.60
CA ALA A 68 -0.57 -3.12 1.46
C ALA A 68 -1.75 -3.42 2.41
N SER A 69 -2.01 -4.70 2.67
CA SER A 69 -3.04 -5.15 3.62
C SER A 69 -2.66 -4.92 5.09
N CYS A 70 -1.36 -4.90 5.38
CA CYS A 70 -0.82 -4.48 6.67
C CYS A 70 0.45 -3.64 6.45
N ARG A 71 0.38 -2.34 6.77
CA ARG A 71 1.51 -1.39 6.61
C ARG A 71 2.74 -1.81 7.39
N ARG A 72 2.54 -2.24 8.64
CA ARG A 72 3.64 -2.59 9.54
C ARG A 72 4.38 -3.84 9.05
N ARG A 73 3.63 -4.85 8.59
CA ARG A 73 4.22 -6.06 7.98
C ARG A 73 5.05 -5.69 6.76
N TYR A 74 4.49 -4.88 5.86
CA TYR A 74 5.19 -4.43 4.65
C TYR A 74 6.51 -3.73 4.97
N ILE A 75 6.54 -2.84 5.97
CA ILE A 75 7.77 -2.13 6.37
C ILE A 75 8.83 -3.11 6.89
N VAL A 76 8.45 -4.06 7.74
CA VAL A 76 9.38 -5.07 8.31
C VAL A 76 9.99 -5.90 7.19
N GLU A 77 9.16 -6.41 6.28
CA GLU A 77 9.61 -7.22 5.14
C GLU A 77 10.44 -6.40 4.13
N TYR A 78 10.14 -5.11 3.95
CA TYR A 78 10.93 -4.22 3.09
C TYR A 78 12.40 -4.11 3.53
N PHE A 79 12.66 -4.15 4.83
CA PHE A 79 14.02 -4.12 5.40
C PHE A 79 14.66 -5.52 5.55
N GLY A 80 13.99 -6.56 5.06
CA GLY A 80 14.52 -7.93 5.04
C GLY A 80 14.24 -8.74 6.31
N GLU A 81 13.39 -8.24 7.20
CA GLU A 81 12.95 -8.97 8.39
C GLU A 81 11.67 -9.79 8.12
N VAL A 82 11.50 -10.90 8.84
CA VAL A 82 10.27 -11.70 8.79
C VAL A 82 9.28 -11.16 9.82
N ALA A 83 8.12 -10.70 9.38
CA ALA A 83 7.10 -10.20 10.30
C ALA A 83 6.53 -11.34 11.17
N PRO A 84 6.52 -11.22 12.51
CA PRO A 84 6.00 -12.26 13.41
C PRO A 84 4.46 -12.31 13.46
N PHE A 85 3.78 -11.58 12.58
CA PHE A 85 2.33 -11.47 12.53
C PHE A 85 1.88 -11.31 11.07
N GLU A 86 0.71 -11.86 10.75
CA GLU A 86 0.10 -11.60 9.45
C GLU A 86 -0.55 -10.22 9.37
N ARG A 87 -1.15 -9.76 10.48
CA ARG A 87 -1.76 -8.44 10.63
C ARG A 87 -1.35 -7.85 11.97
N CYS A 88 -0.89 -6.60 11.98
CA CYS A 88 -0.49 -5.91 13.21
C CYS A 88 -1.66 -5.46 14.09
N GLY A 89 -2.89 -5.43 13.56
CA GLY A 89 -4.09 -4.98 14.27
C GLY A 89 -4.17 -3.48 14.56
N THR A 90 -3.11 -2.71 14.35
CA THR A 90 -3.03 -1.31 14.78
C THR A 90 -2.87 -0.29 13.65
N CYS A 91 -2.46 -0.70 12.43
CA CYS A 91 -2.37 0.23 11.29
C CYS A 91 -3.75 0.53 10.69
N ASP A 92 -3.81 1.59 9.87
CA ASP A 92 -5.00 2.01 9.10
C ASP A 92 -5.62 0.85 8.31
N ALA A 93 -4.83 0.14 7.50
CA ALA A 93 -5.32 -0.99 6.70
C ALA A 93 -5.91 -2.11 7.58
N CYS A 94 -5.26 -2.44 8.70
CA CYS A 94 -5.76 -3.44 9.64
C CYS A 94 -7.09 -3.00 10.28
N ARG A 95 -7.18 -1.74 10.72
CA ARG A 95 -8.37 -1.18 11.37
C ARG A 95 -9.54 -1.03 10.41
N ALA A 96 -9.28 -0.70 9.16
CA ALA A 96 -10.30 -0.62 8.11
C ALA A 96 -10.79 -2.01 7.67
N GLY A 97 -10.28 -3.09 8.25
CA GLY A 97 -10.67 -4.43 7.86
C GLY A 97 -10.25 -4.77 6.43
N VAL A 98 -9.24 -4.07 5.87
CA VAL A 98 -8.71 -4.41 4.55
C VAL A 98 -8.20 -5.83 4.63
N ASP A 99 -8.81 -6.71 3.83
CA ASP A 99 -8.46 -8.11 3.83
C ASP A 99 -6.97 -8.29 3.57
N THR A 100 -6.38 -9.25 4.28
CA THR A 100 -5.03 -9.70 3.94
C THR A 100 -5.09 -10.16 2.49
N VAL A 101 -4.31 -9.52 1.60
CA VAL A 101 -4.03 -10.12 0.29
C VAL A 101 -3.69 -11.58 0.58
N LEU A 102 -4.52 -12.50 0.09
CA LEU A 102 -4.43 -13.91 0.45
C LEU A 102 -2.99 -14.36 0.24
N ALA A 103 -2.45 -15.13 1.19
CA ALA A 103 -1.17 -15.79 0.97
C ALA A 103 -1.21 -16.51 -0.38
N PRO A 104 -0.11 -16.49 -1.17
CA PRO A 104 -0.10 -17.14 -2.47
C PRO A 104 -0.57 -18.59 -2.33
N ARG A 105 -1.60 -18.95 -3.09
CA ARG A 105 -2.18 -20.30 -3.09
C ARG A 105 -2.49 -20.76 -4.51
N ALA A 106 -2.61 -22.07 -4.68
CA ALA A 106 -3.14 -22.64 -5.92
C ALA A 106 -4.52 -22.05 -6.22
N LEU A 107 -4.75 -21.71 -7.49
CA LEU A 107 -6.01 -21.18 -7.98
C LEU A 107 -7.05 -22.29 -8.16
N THR A 108 -8.32 -21.96 -7.97
CA THR A 108 -9.43 -22.83 -8.38
C THR A 108 -9.61 -22.79 -9.90
N PRO A 109 -10.29 -23.77 -10.52
CA PRO A 109 -10.56 -23.75 -11.96
C PRO A 109 -11.23 -22.45 -12.45
N ASP A 110 -12.17 -21.91 -11.66
CA ASP A 110 -12.85 -20.65 -11.96
C ASP A 110 -11.90 -19.44 -11.91
N GLU A 111 -10.96 -19.43 -10.97
CA GLU A 111 -9.96 -18.37 -10.84
C GLU A 111 -8.93 -18.43 -11.98
N VAL A 112 -8.54 -19.64 -12.39
CA VAL A 112 -7.70 -19.84 -13.59
C VAL A 112 -8.42 -19.33 -14.84
N GLU A 113 -9.74 -19.52 -14.95
CA GLU A 113 -10.53 -18.98 -16.07
C GLU A 113 -10.46 -17.45 -16.10
N VAL A 114 -10.58 -16.78 -14.94
CA VAL A 114 -10.44 -15.32 -14.85
C VAL A 114 -9.05 -14.86 -15.28
N VAL A 115 -7.98 -15.54 -14.83
CA VAL A 115 -6.61 -15.26 -15.28
C VAL A 115 -6.50 -15.38 -16.79
N ARG A 116 -7.01 -16.47 -17.37
CA ARG A 116 -6.98 -16.70 -18.82
C ARG A 116 -7.75 -15.62 -19.59
N LYS A 117 -8.91 -15.18 -19.09
CA LYS A 117 -9.68 -14.07 -19.68
C LYS A 117 -8.88 -12.77 -19.71
N LEU A 118 -8.20 -12.44 -18.62
CA LEU A 118 -7.39 -11.23 -18.54
C LEU A 118 -6.16 -11.29 -19.46
N LEU A 119 -5.44 -12.42 -19.44
CA LEU A 119 -4.30 -12.65 -20.35
C LEU A 119 -4.73 -12.64 -21.83
N ALA A 120 -5.89 -13.23 -22.14
CA ALA A 120 -6.43 -13.24 -23.49
C ALA A 120 -6.84 -11.83 -23.95
N CYS A 121 -7.34 -11.01 -23.04
CA CYS A 121 -7.64 -9.61 -23.31
C CYS A 121 -6.37 -8.85 -23.70
N LEU A 122 -5.29 -9.00 -22.93
CA LEU A 122 -4.00 -8.39 -23.26
C LEU A 122 -3.45 -8.88 -24.61
N ALA A 123 -3.43 -10.19 -24.84
CA ALA A 123 -2.96 -10.77 -26.09
C ALA A 123 -3.76 -10.30 -27.32
N ARG A 124 -5.08 -10.12 -27.18
CA ARG A 124 -5.93 -9.58 -28.26
C ARG A 124 -5.68 -8.10 -28.52
N MET A 125 -5.45 -7.30 -27.47
CA MET A 125 -5.07 -5.89 -27.63
C MET A 125 -3.75 -5.75 -28.40
N GLU A 126 -2.76 -6.58 -28.08
CA GLU A 126 -1.47 -6.60 -28.79
C GLU A 126 -1.62 -7.00 -30.25
N ARG A 127 -2.37 -8.08 -30.52
CA ARG A 127 -2.65 -8.55 -31.88
C ARG A 127 -3.43 -7.53 -32.72
N HIS A 128 -4.43 -6.87 -32.14
CA HIS A 128 -5.30 -5.93 -32.86
C HIS A 128 -4.54 -4.70 -33.39
N THR A 129 -3.55 -4.25 -32.63
CA THR A 129 -2.80 -3.03 -32.90
C THR A 129 -1.41 -3.29 -33.49
N SER A 130 -1.02 -4.57 -33.59
CA SER A 130 0.35 -5.00 -33.89
C SER A 130 1.40 -4.35 -32.97
N GLN A 131 0.99 -3.99 -31.75
CA GLN A 131 1.81 -3.30 -30.77
C GLN A 131 2.04 -4.21 -29.56
N VAL A 132 3.30 -4.39 -29.19
CA VAL A 132 3.67 -5.10 -27.95
C VAL A 132 3.54 -4.15 -26.77
N GLY A 133 2.93 -4.64 -25.68
CA GLY A 133 2.91 -3.95 -24.40
C GLY A 133 1.80 -2.91 -24.23
N TRP A 134 1.02 -3.05 -23.16
CA TRP A 134 -0.03 -2.11 -22.77
C TRP A 134 0.02 -1.73 -21.29
N SER A 135 -0.40 -0.51 -20.94
CA SER A 135 -0.47 -0.08 -19.55
C SER A 135 -1.54 -0.85 -18.78
N THR A 136 -1.33 -1.08 -17.47
CA THR A 136 -2.32 -1.68 -16.57
C THR A 136 -3.69 -1.01 -16.67
N ASP A 137 -3.74 0.33 -16.67
CA ASP A 137 -4.99 1.10 -16.73
C ASP A 137 -5.82 0.75 -17.97
N LEU A 138 -5.20 0.74 -19.14
CA LEU A 138 -5.87 0.45 -20.40
C LEU A 138 -6.32 -1.01 -20.51
N LEU A 139 -5.51 -1.96 -20.03
CA LEU A 139 -5.91 -3.37 -19.95
C LEU A 139 -7.15 -3.54 -19.05
N VAL A 140 -7.12 -2.96 -17.85
CA VAL A 140 -8.23 -3.02 -16.90
C VAL A 140 -9.50 -2.39 -17.48
N LYS A 141 -9.39 -1.20 -18.08
CA LYS A 141 -10.51 -0.51 -18.73
C LYS A 141 -11.12 -1.32 -19.87
N THR A 142 -10.30 -1.92 -20.74
CA THR A 142 -10.78 -2.79 -21.82
C THR A 142 -11.47 -4.03 -21.26
N ALA A 143 -10.87 -4.73 -20.28
CA ALA A 143 -11.45 -5.93 -19.68
C ALA A 143 -12.78 -5.66 -18.95
N LEU A 144 -12.96 -4.44 -18.40
CA LEU A 144 -14.20 -4.00 -17.76
C LEU A 144 -15.28 -3.50 -18.73
N GLY A 145 -14.94 -3.29 -20.00
CA GLY A 145 -15.91 -2.81 -21.01
C GLY A 145 -16.05 -1.29 -21.04
N SER A 146 -15.02 -0.54 -20.65
CA SER A 146 -15.04 0.93 -20.66
C SER A 146 -15.26 1.49 -22.07
N GLN A 147 -16.03 2.59 -22.15
CA GLN A 147 -16.27 3.38 -23.36
C GLN A 147 -15.44 4.67 -23.39
N GLU A 148 -14.38 4.75 -22.59
CA GLU A 148 -13.50 5.92 -22.55
C GLU A 148 -12.89 6.19 -23.93
N ALA A 149 -12.74 7.48 -24.28
CA ALA A 149 -12.28 7.93 -25.59
C ALA A 149 -11.03 7.20 -26.10
N LYS A 150 -10.08 6.87 -25.22
CA LYS A 150 -8.86 6.15 -25.61
C LYS A 150 -9.10 4.69 -25.99
N VAL A 151 -10.00 4.00 -25.29
CA VAL A 151 -10.39 2.61 -25.59
C VAL A 151 -11.09 2.55 -26.95
N VAL A 152 -12.00 3.51 -27.19
CA VAL A 152 -12.71 3.65 -28.46
C VAL A 152 -11.75 3.99 -29.60
N GLN A 153 -10.86 4.97 -29.41
CA GLN A 153 -9.88 5.41 -30.41
C GLN A 153 -8.96 4.26 -30.87
N LEU A 154 -8.60 3.35 -29.96
CA LEU A 154 -7.75 2.20 -30.25
C LEU A 154 -8.51 0.98 -30.80
N GLY A 155 -9.83 1.09 -31.00
CA GLY A 155 -10.65 0.00 -31.55
C GLY A 155 -10.93 -1.15 -30.57
N PHE A 156 -10.60 -0.99 -29.29
CA PHE A 156 -10.69 -2.08 -28.31
C PHE A 156 -12.12 -2.49 -27.95
N VAL A 157 -13.10 -1.63 -28.24
CA VAL A 157 -14.53 -1.96 -28.08
C VAL A 157 -14.95 -3.10 -29.01
N GLY A 158 -14.28 -3.28 -30.16
CA GLY A 158 -14.58 -4.37 -31.10
C GLY A 158 -13.96 -5.72 -30.72
N LEU A 159 -13.21 -5.81 -29.62
CA LEU A 159 -12.58 -7.05 -29.20
C LEU A 159 -13.62 -7.95 -28.52
N SER A 160 -13.58 -9.25 -28.81
CA SER A 160 -14.40 -10.26 -28.11
C SER A 160 -14.08 -10.43 -26.62
N THR A 161 -13.07 -9.71 -26.11
CA THR A 161 -12.66 -9.69 -24.71
C THR A 161 -12.93 -8.35 -24.04
N HIS A 162 -13.54 -7.40 -24.76
CA HIS A 162 -14.02 -6.15 -24.18
C HIS A 162 -15.19 -6.48 -23.25
N GLY A 163 -15.13 -6.02 -22.00
CA GLY A 163 -16.21 -6.29 -21.03
C GLY A 163 -16.25 -7.70 -20.44
N ILE A 164 -15.35 -8.61 -20.84
CA ILE A 164 -15.37 -10.03 -20.44
C ILE A 164 -15.23 -10.27 -18.93
N LEU A 165 -14.66 -9.31 -18.18
CA LEU A 165 -14.58 -9.32 -16.72
C LEU A 165 -15.43 -8.22 -16.07
N GLY A 166 -16.13 -7.41 -16.87
CA GLY A 166 -17.01 -6.33 -16.42
C GLY A 166 -18.45 -6.61 -16.82
N THR A 167 -18.90 -5.97 -17.90
CA THR A 167 -20.29 -5.99 -18.38
C THR A 167 -20.82 -7.38 -18.72
N GLU A 168 -19.97 -8.30 -19.18
CA GLU A 168 -20.37 -9.66 -19.57
C GLU A 168 -20.18 -10.69 -18.44
N ALA A 169 -19.55 -10.30 -17.33
CA ALA A 169 -19.29 -11.21 -16.23
C ALA A 169 -20.53 -11.34 -15.32
N LYS A 170 -20.83 -12.58 -14.88
CA LYS A 170 -21.91 -12.87 -13.91
C LYS A 170 -21.82 -11.99 -12.65
N ARG A 171 -20.59 -11.72 -12.20
CA ARG A 171 -20.25 -10.71 -11.21
C ARG A 171 -19.24 -9.76 -11.86
N PRO A 172 -19.59 -8.48 -12.07
CA PRO A 172 -18.64 -7.48 -12.55
C PRO A 172 -17.48 -7.32 -11.57
N TRP A 173 -16.27 -7.35 -12.10
CA TRP A 173 -15.07 -7.04 -11.33
C TRP A 173 -14.89 -5.54 -11.17
N THR A 174 -14.17 -5.13 -10.13
CA THR A 174 -13.77 -3.74 -9.94
C THR A 174 -12.40 -3.47 -10.55
N ALA A 175 -12.14 -2.20 -10.92
CA ALA A 175 -10.82 -1.78 -11.41
C ALA A 175 -9.69 -2.06 -10.41
N ARG A 176 -9.99 -1.98 -9.11
CA ARG A 176 -9.04 -2.31 -8.05
C ARG A 176 -8.70 -3.80 -8.04
N GLU A 177 -9.69 -4.67 -8.03
CA GLU A 177 -9.47 -6.13 -8.03
C GLU A 177 -8.68 -6.58 -9.26
N LEU A 178 -8.98 -6.04 -10.45
CA LEU A 178 -8.21 -6.37 -11.65
C LEU A 178 -6.80 -5.78 -11.61
N THR A 179 -6.60 -4.59 -11.04
CA THR A 179 -5.25 -4.03 -10.86
C THR A 179 -4.41 -4.88 -9.91
N ASP A 180 -5.02 -5.37 -8.83
CA ASP A 180 -4.36 -6.27 -7.88
C ASP A 180 -4.09 -7.65 -8.53
N LEU A 181 -4.99 -8.15 -9.38
CA LEU A 181 -4.75 -9.37 -10.17
C LEU A 181 -3.58 -9.19 -11.14
N VAL A 182 -3.52 -8.06 -11.85
CA VAL A 182 -2.39 -7.74 -12.74
C VAL A 182 -1.07 -7.74 -11.96
N ARG A 183 -1.05 -7.15 -10.77
CA ARG A 183 0.15 -7.16 -9.91
C ARG A 183 0.53 -8.61 -9.53
N ALA A 184 -0.42 -9.42 -9.10
CA ALA A 184 -0.16 -10.82 -8.76
C ALA A 184 0.38 -11.63 -9.96
N LEU A 185 -0.10 -11.33 -11.18
CA LEU A 185 0.39 -11.97 -12.40
C LEU A 185 1.80 -11.53 -12.80
N VAL A 186 2.16 -10.28 -12.53
CA VAL A 186 3.56 -9.82 -12.66
C VAL A 186 4.44 -10.55 -11.65
N ASP A 187 4.04 -10.59 -10.38
CA ASP A 187 4.81 -11.23 -9.31
C ASP A 187 5.02 -12.74 -9.57
N ALA A 188 4.03 -13.40 -10.18
CA ALA A 188 4.13 -14.80 -10.60
C ALA A 188 4.87 -15.02 -11.92
N GLY A 189 5.34 -13.95 -12.58
CA GLY A 189 6.05 -14.02 -13.86
C GLY A 189 5.16 -14.46 -15.02
N CYS A 190 3.84 -14.25 -14.94
CA CYS A 190 2.92 -14.46 -16.06
C CYS A 190 2.88 -13.23 -16.99
N LEU A 191 3.20 -12.05 -16.49
CA LEU A 191 3.30 -10.80 -17.25
C LEU A 191 4.72 -10.26 -17.17
N ASP A 192 5.26 -9.83 -18.32
CA ASP A 192 6.52 -9.12 -18.39
C ASP A 192 6.30 -7.62 -18.27
N GLU A 193 7.14 -6.95 -17.47
CA GLU A 193 7.13 -5.51 -17.32
C GLU A 193 8.27 -4.87 -18.11
N THR A 194 7.90 -3.97 -19.01
CA THR A 194 8.84 -3.14 -19.77
C THR A 194 8.48 -1.66 -19.63
N TYR A 195 9.47 -0.79 -19.85
CA TYR A 195 9.24 0.66 -19.87
C TYR A 195 9.45 1.18 -21.27
N ALA A 196 8.41 1.76 -21.86
CA ALA A 196 8.49 2.45 -23.13
C ALA A 196 8.46 3.95 -22.92
N THR A 197 9.31 4.65 -23.67
CA THR A 197 9.26 6.11 -23.76
C THR A 197 8.61 6.49 -25.08
N ARG A 198 7.50 7.23 -25.02
CA ARG A 198 6.86 7.77 -26.22
C ARG A 198 6.69 9.27 -26.10
N ARG A 199 6.79 9.94 -27.24
CA ARG A 199 6.54 11.38 -27.34
C ARG A 199 5.03 11.61 -27.44
N ILE A 200 4.43 12.06 -26.34
CA ILE A 200 2.99 12.31 -26.24
C ILE A 200 2.80 13.80 -25.97
N SER A 201 2.07 14.48 -26.86
CA SER A 201 1.84 15.93 -26.78
C SER A 201 3.15 16.73 -26.68
N GLY A 202 4.14 16.36 -27.49
CA GLY A 202 5.45 17.01 -27.55
C GLY A 202 6.41 16.71 -26.39
N LYS A 203 5.98 15.95 -25.36
CA LYS A 203 6.79 15.57 -24.19
C LYS A 203 7.08 14.08 -24.20
N ASP A 204 8.31 13.71 -23.85
CA ASP A 204 8.67 12.30 -23.63
C ASP A 204 8.06 11.82 -22.33
N ARG A 205 7.22 10.79 -22.44
CA ARG A 205 6.60 10.11 -21.31
C ARG A 205 7.07 8.67 -21.30
N THR A 206 7.77 8.30 -20.23
CA THR A 206 8.09 6.91 -19.93
C THR A 206 6.94 6.32 -19.11
N TYR A 207 6.41 5.18 -19.55
CA TYR A 207 5.34 4.48 -18.83
C TYR A 207 5.56 2.97 -18.87
N ARG A 208 5.01 2.31 -17.87
CA ARG A 208 5.05 0.85 -17.70
C ARG A 208 4.11 0.18 -18.70
N GLN A 209 4.59 -0.85 -19.36
CA GLN A 209 3.84 -1.69 -20.28
C GLN A 209 3.95 -3.15 -19.85
N LEU A 210 2.83 -3.85 -20.00
CA LEU A 210 2.68 -5.26 -19.71
C LEU A 210 2.62 -6.03 -21.01
N GLY A 211 3.48 -7.04 -21.15
CA GLY A 211 3.39 -8.05 -22.20
C GLY A 211 3.07 -9.42 -21.60
N VAL A 212 2.52 -10.32 -22.41
CA VAL A 212 2.33 -11.72 -21.98
C VAL A 212 3.66 -12.46 -22.08
N SER A 213 4.16 -12.94 -20.94
CA SER A 213 5.41 -13.72 -20.85
C SER A 213 5.25 -15.13 -21.41
N ALA A 214 6.36 -15.87 -21.55
CA ALA A 214 6.32 -17.29 -21.91
C ALA A 214 5.42 -18.13 -20.98
N ARG A 215 5.52 -17.92 -19.66
CA ARG A 215 4.67 -18.57 -18.66
C ARG A 215 3.21 -18.13 -18.81
N GLY A 216 2.95 -16.86 -19.11
CA GLY A 216 1.60 -16.36 -19.39
C GLY A 216 0.96 -17.08 -20.59
N TRP A 217 1.74 -17.34 -21.64
CA TRP A 217 1.31 -18.11 -22.81
C TRP A 217 1.06 -19.60 -22.51
N GLU A 218 1.79 -20.19 -21.58
CA GLU A 218 1.51 -21.56 -21.09
C GLU A 218 0.17 -21.63 -20.35
N VAL A 219 -0.06 -20.69 -19.43
CA VAL A 219 -1.34 -20.58 -18.69
C VAL A 219 -2.53 -20.40 -19.65
N LEU A 220 -2.36 -19.59 -20.69
CA LEU A 220 -3.36 -19.40 -21.76
C LEU A 220 -3.66 -20.68 -22.54
N ARG A 221 -2.64 -21.50 -22.83
CA ARG A 221 -2.79 -22.77 -23.58
C ARG A 221 -3.28 -23.94 -22.75
N GLY A 222 -3.52 -23.73 -21.45
CA GLY A 222 -4.01 -24.78 -20.55
C GLY A 222 -2.95 -25.35 -19.61
N GLY A 223 -1.67 -25.04 -19.80
CA GLY A 223 -0.54 -25.64 -19.06
C GLY A 223 -0.20 -24.95 -17.73
N GLY A 224 -1.20 -24.60 -16.91
CA GLY A 224 -1.03 -23.76 -15.72
C GLY A 224 -1.72 -24.27 -14.46
N GLU A 225 -1.89 -25.59 -14.33
CA GLU A 225 -2.71 -26.21 -13.28
C GLU A 225 -2.16 -26.01 -11.85
N GLU A 226 -0.91 -25.57 -11.70
CA GLU A 226 -0.29 -25.19 -10.43
C GLU A 226 -0.01 -23.69 -10.32
N LEU A 227 -0.86 -22.83 -10.90
CA LEU A 227 -0.67 -21.39 -10.76
C LEU A 227 -0.92 -20.97 -9.30
N ILE A 228 0.15 -20.56 -8.61
CA ILE A 228 0.11 -20.05 -7.24
C ILE A 228 0.11 -18.52 -7.29
N LEU A 229 -1.02 -17.89 -6.98
CA LEU A 229 -1.15 -16.44 -6.90
C LEU A 229 -1.70 -15.98 -5.55
N ALA A 230 -1.34 -14.77 -5.18
CA ALA A 230 -2.07 -14.00 -4.18
C ALA A 230 -3.36 -13.43 -4.81
N PHE A 231 -4.33 -14.30 -5.07
CA PHE A 231 -5.52 -13.95 -5.85
C PHE A 231 -6.39 -12.92 -5.10
N PRO A 232 -6.87 -11.85 -5.75
CA PRO A 232 -7.53 -10.72 -5.09
C PRO A 232 -8.97 -11.00 -4.62
N HIS A 233 -9.45 -12.25 -4.71
CA HIS A 233 -10.72 -12.61 -4.08
C HIS A 233 -10.56 -12.62 -2.56
N ALA A 234 -10.87 -11.46 -1.99
CA ALA A 234 -11.57 -11.37 -0.73
C ALA A 234 -12.76 -12.33 -0.79
N HIS A 235 -12.55 -13.58 -0.33
CA HIS A 235 -13.63 -14.26 0.34
C HIS A 235 -14.18 -13.24 1.33
N LYS A 236 -15.50 -13.08 1.38
CA LYS A 236 -16.14 -12.62 2.59
C LYS A 236 -15.61 -13.51 3.71
N LEU A 237 -14.50 -13.13 4.33
CA LEU A 237 -14.37 -13.28 5.75
C LEU A 237 -15.46 -12.34 6.23
N VAL A 238 -16.65 -12.93 6.39
CA VAL A 238 -17.46 -12.63 7.55
C VAL A 238 -16.42 -12.44 8.62
N ALA A 239 -16.20 -11.18 9.01
CA ALA A 239 -15.60 -10.93 10.27
C ALA A 239 -16.55 -11.66 11.22
N ARG A 240 -16.25 -12.92 11.53
CA ARG A 240 -15.94 -13.24 12.90
C ARG A 240 -14.91 -12.20 13.28
N ARG A 241 -15.45 -11.00 13.61
CA ARG A 241 -15.13 -10.33 14.85
C ARG A 241 -14.78 -11.52 15.74
N PRO A 242 -13.54 -11.64 16.25
CA PRO A 242 -13.41 -12.37 17.49
C PRO A 242 -14.61 -11.86 18.26
N THR A 243 -15.47 -12.76 18.71
CA THR A 243 -16.32 -12.40 19.81
C THR A 243 -15.32 -11.87 20.83
N ALA A 244 -15.08 -10.56 20.83
CA ALA A 244 -15.44 -9.74 21.93
C ALA A 244 -16.75 -10.39 22.37
N SER A 245 -16.58 -11.37 23.26
CA SER A 245 -17.35 -11.41 24.46
C SER A 245 -17.77 -9.96 24.66
N ALA A 246 -19.02 -9.68 24.33
CA ALA A 246 -19.73 -8.62 24.96
C ALA A 246 -19.62 -8.98 26.45
N GLY A 247 -18.45 -8.67 27.02
CA GLY A 247 -18.35 -8.35 28.40
C GLY A 247 -19.35 -7.23 28.63
N PRO A 248 -19.89 -7.17 29.84
CA PRO A 248 -21.03 -6.32 30.16
C PRO A 248 -20.87 -4.94 29.52
N GLU A 249 -21.96 -4.50 28.90
CA GLU A 249 -22.10 -3.20 28.24
C GLU A 249 -21.40 -2.13 29.09
N VAL A 250 -20.44 -1.42 28.50
CA VAL A 250 -19.65 -0.42 29.22
C VAL A 250 -20.61 0.71 29.60
N PRO A 251 -20.90 0.94 30.90
CA PRO A 251 -21.83 2.00 31.27
C PRO A 251 -21.24 3.34 30.84
N SER A 252 -21.93 4.04 29.93
CA SER A 252 -21.49 5.32 29.38
C SER A 252 -21.28 6.37 30.48
N GLU A 253 -22.12 6.31 31.52
CA GLU A 253 -22.05 7.16 32.71
C GLU A 253 -20.79 6.93 33.54
N LEU A 254 -20.44 5.67 33.82
CA LEU A 254 -19.20 5.34 34.54
C LEU A 254 -17.96 5.77 33.76
N LEU A 255 -17.97 5.60 32.44
CA LEU A 255 -16.85 6.03 31.60
C LEU A 255 -16.69 7.56 31.60
N ALA A 256 -17.79 8.32 31.65
CA ALA A 256 -17.76 9.78 31.79
C ALA A 256 -17.14 10.19 33.13
N LEU A 257 -17.60 9.58 34.24
CA LEU A 257 -17.05 9.80 35.58
C LEU A 257 -15.55 9.51 35.63
N LEU A 258 -15.11 8.38 35.06
CA LEU A 258 -13.69 8.01 35.00
C LEU A 258 -12.86 8.99 34.15
N ARG A 259 -13.43 9.61 33.12
CA ARG A 259 -12.75 10.68 32.35
C ARG A 259 -12.56 11.94 33.18
N GLU A 260 -13.53 12.30 34.00
CA GLU A 260 -13.45 13.45 34.92
C GLU A 260 -12.38 13.24 35.99
N VAL A 261 -12.39 12.07 36.64
CA VAL A 261 -11.34 11.69 37.61
C VAL A 261 -9.96 11.74 36.97
N ARG A 262 -9.80 11.20 35.75
CA ARG A 262 -8.53 11.31 35.03
C ARG A 262 -8.14 12.76 34.78
N ALA A 263 -9.08 13.60 34.34
CA ALA A 263 -8.80 15.01 34.06
C ALA A 263 -8.37 15.76 35.33
N GLN A 264 -8.98 15.48 36.48
CA GLN A 264 -8.58 16.01 37.77
C GLN A 264 -7.15 15.59 38.14
N LEU A 265 -6.84 14.29 38.08
CA LEU A 265 -5.51 13.78 38.38
C LEU A 265 -4.42 14.31 37.45
N CYS A 266 -4.75 14.55 36.17
CA CYS A 266 -3.82 15.17 35.23
C CYS A 266 -3.49 16.62 35.61
N ARG A 267 -4.49 17.38 36.09
CA ARG A 267 -4.30 18.75 36.56
C ARG A 267 -3.48 18.79 37.85
N GLU A 268 -3.77 17.89 38.80
CA GLU A 268 -3.07 17.83 40.09
C GLU A 268 -1.61 17.40 39.96
N ALA A 269 -1.33 16.45 39.06
CA ALA A 269 0.01 15.91 38.87
C ALA A 269 0.79 16.60 37.73
N ASP A 270 0.20 17.58 37.04
CA ASP A 270 0.75 18.26 35.85
C ASP A 270 1.34 17.30 34.80
N VAL A 271 0.57 16.28 34.43
CA VAL A 271 0.99 15.25 33.46
C VAL A 271 -0.05 15.01 32.37
N PRO A 272 0.38 14.61 31.15
CA PRO A 272 -0.55 14.21 30.09
C PRO A 272 -1.45 13.02 30.46
N ALA A 273 -2.66 12.99 29.92
CA ALA A 273 -3.69 11.99 30.25
C ALA A 273 -3.26 10.52 30.12
N TYR A 274 -2.41 10.20 29.13
CA TYR A 274 -1.93 8.84 28.92
C TYR A 274 -0.99 8.34 30.03
N VAL A 275 -0.38 9.24 30.81
CA VAL A 275 0.49 8.91 31.95
C VAL A 275 -0.35 8.37 33.12
N VAL A 276 -1.47 9.05 33.42
CA VAL A 276 -2.43 8.66 34.46
C VAL A 276 -3.18 7.40 34.04
N ALA A 277 -3.88 7.42 32.89
CA ALA A 277 -4.59 6.27 32.35
C ALA A 277 -4.91 6.45 30.86
N SER A 278 -4.56 5.46 30.03
CA SER A 278 -4.92 5.47 28.61
C SER A 278 -6.44 5.33 28.42
N ASN A 279 -6.98 5.73 27.25
CA ASN A 279 -8.42 5.54 26.97
C ASN A 279 -8.85 4.07 27.10
N ARG A 280 -8.01 3.14 26.63
CA ARG A 280 -8.23 1.69 26.78
C ARG A 280 -8.29 1.26 28.24
N THR A 281 -7.47 1.86 29.11
CA THR A 281 -7.47 1.58 30.55
C THR A 281 -8.78 2.03 31.19
N LEU A 282 -9.32 3.21 30.84
CA LEU A 282 -10.61 3.67 31.37
C LEU A 282 -11.78 2.79 30.91
N GLU A 283 -11.78 2.38 29.64
CA GLU A 283 -12.79 1.45 29.10
C GLU A 283 -12.75 0.10 29.82
N ASP A 284 -11.56 -0.39 30.13
CA ASP A 284 -11.37 -1.66 30.84
C ASP A 284 -11.74 -1.55 32.33
N MET A 285 -11.47 -0.42 32.99
CA MET A 285 -11.98 -0.13 34.34
C MET A 285 -13.51 -0.09 34.37
N ALA A 286 -14.14 0.60 33.42
CA ALA A 286 -15.58 0.71 33.34
C ALA A 286 -16.26 -0.65 33.09
N ARG A 287 -15.58 -1.54 32.37
CA ARG A 287 -16.04 -2.91 32.11
C ARG A 287 -15.88 -3.82 33.33
N LEU A 288 -14.71 -3.81 33.96
CA LEU A 288 -14.37 -4.72 35.07
C LEU A 288 -14.91 -4.26 36.42
N ARG A 289 -15.23 -2.96 36.57
CA ARG A 289 -15.74 -2.33 37.80
C ARG A 289 -14.98 -2.78 39.06
N PRO A 290 -13.65 -2.64 39.10
CA PRO A 290 -12.86 -3.07 40.25
C PRO A 290 -13.29 -2.32 41.53
N LEU A 291 -13.65 -3.06 42.57
CA LEU A 291 -14.01 -2.50 43.89
C LEU A 291 -12.87 -2.59 44.91
N THR A 292 -11.81 -3.34 44.57
CA THR A 292 -10.65 -3.56 45.43
C THR A 292 -9.36 -3.28 44.67
N ARG A 293 -8.29 -2.96 45.41
CA ARG A 293 -6.96 -2.77 44.83
C ARG A 293 -6.48 -4.00 44.05
N LYS A 294 -6.76 -5.21 44.55
CA LYS A 294 -6.43 -6.47 43.87
C LYS A 294 -7.14 -6.59 42.53
N ALA A 295 -8.42 -6.21 42.46
CA ALA A 295 -9.16 -6.19 41.20
C ALA A 295 -8.65 -5.11 40.23
N MET A 296 -8.22 -3.95 40.74
CA MET A 296 -7.65 -2.87 39.93
C MET A 296 -6.35 -3.29 39.23
N LEU A 297 -5.52 -4.14 39.85
CA LEU A 297 -4.32 -4.69 39.20
C LEU A 297 -4.62 -5.62 38.02
N GLY A 298 -5.85 -6.15 37.93
CA GLY A 298 -6.32 -6.92 36.79
C GLY A 298 -6.72 -6.07 35.57
N VAL A 299 -6.81 -4.74 35.72
CA VAL A 299 -7.17 -3.82 34.65
C VAL A 299 -5.99 -3.59 33.72
N HIS A 300 -6.23 -3.64 32.41
CA HIS A 300 -5.22 -3.41 31.39
C HIS A 300 -4.56 -2.03 31.52
N GLY A 301 -3.27 -2.05 31.87
CA GLY A 301 -2.45 -0.85 32.05
C GLY A 301 -2.39 -0.35 33.50
N MET A 302 -3.09 -0.95 34.46
CA MET A 302 -2.97 -0.60 35.89
C MET A 302 -1.97 -1.50 36.62
N GLY A 303 -0.68 -1.37 36.30
CA GLY A 303 0.40 -2.03 37.05
C GLY A 303 0.57 -1.46 38.46
N GLU A 304 1.40 -2.10 39.29
CA GLU A 304 1.59 -1.74 40.71
C GLU A 304 1.89 -0.26 40.95
N VAL A 305 2.81 0.33 40.17
CA VAL A 305 3.22 1.73 40.31
C VAL A 305 2.09 2.70 39.96
N ARG A 306 1.33 2.41 38.90
CA ARG A 306 0.22 3.26 38.48
C ARG A 306 -0.97 3.11 39.43
N CYS A 307 -1.22 1.88 39.90
CA CYS A 307 -2.27 1.60 40.88
C CYS A 307 -1.94 2.20 42.25
N SER A 308 -0.67 2.27 42.67
CA SER A 308 -0.30 2.94 43.92
C SER A 308 -0.42 4.46 43.82
N ARG A 309 -0.05 5.07 42.70
CA ARG A 309 -0.11 6.53 42.50
C ARG A 309 -1.51 7.06 42.21
N TYR A 310 -2.27 6.38 41.36
CA TYR A 310 -3.52 6.92 40.80
C TYR A 310 -4.73 6.01 41.05
N GLY A 311 -4.56 4.84 41.68
CA GLY A 311 -5.62 3.84 41.78
C GLY A 311 -6.75 4.19 42.76
N SER A 312 -6.46 4.89 43.88
CA SER A 312 -7.48 5.18 44.90
C SER A 312 -8.61 6.07 44.36
N PRO A 313 -8.34 7.21 43.70
CA PRO A 313 -9.40 8.09 43.20
C PRO A 313 -10.33 7.38 42.18
N PHE A 314 -9.78 6.48 41.35
CA PHE A 314 -10.60 5.67 40.45
C PHE A 314 -11.45 4.64 41.20
N LEU A 315 -10.89 3.96 42.21
CA LEU A 315 -11.66 3.01 43.05
C LEU A 315 -12.81 3.70 43.77
N ASP A 316 -12.58 4.89 44.31
CA ASP A 316 -13.58 5.63 45.07
C ASP A 316 -14.73 6.10 44.16
N ALA A 317 -14.41 6.58 42.96
CA ALA A 317 -15.41 6.92 41.95
C ALA A 317 -16.25 5.70 41.51
N ILE A 318 -15.62 4.54 41.28
CA ILE A 318 -16.31 3.31 40.89
C ILE A 318 -17.23 2.82 42.02
N ARG A 319 -16.79 2.90 43.28
CA ARG A 319 -17.60 2.54 44.45
C ARG A 319 -18.80 3.46 44.62
N SER A 320 -18.59 4.77 44.49
CA SER A 320 -19.66 5.76 44.58
C SER A 320 -20.70 5.56 43.49
N TRP A 321 -20.28 5.27 42.26
CA TRP A 321 -21.20 4.96 41.17
C TRP A 321 -21.98 3.66 41.43
N ALA A 322 -21.33 2.61 41.95
CA ALA A 322 -21.98 1.34 42.26
C ALA A 322 -22.96 1.39 43.45
N GLN A 323 -22.89 2.42 44.30
CA GLN A 323 -23.80 2.65 45.42
C GLN A 323 -24.97 3.58 45.06
N GLY A 324 -24.83 4.37 43.99
CA GLY A 324 -25.84 5.32 43.51
C GLY A 324 -26.66 4.86 42.30
N ALA A 325 -26.38 3.65 41.79
CA ALA A 325 -27.14 2.94 40.75
C ALA A 325 -27.93 1.79 41.37
#